data_AF-A0A6I1FQS1-F1
#
_entry.id   AF-A0A6I1FQS1-F1
#
_cell.length_a   1.000
_cell.length_b   1.000
_cell.length_c   1.000
_cell.angle_alpha   90.00
_cell.angle_beta   90.00
_cell.angle_gamma   90.00
#
_symmetry.space_group_name_H-M   'P 1'
#
loop_
_entity.id
_entity.type
_entity.pdbx_description
1 polymer ?
#
loop_
_entity_poly.entity_id
_entity_poly.type
_entity_poly.pdbx_seq_one_letter_code
_entity_poly.pdbx_strand_id
1 'polypeptide(L)'
;MGNSNQKITTFLMFDGQAEEAMNFYTSLFEESEIISIMRYGANQAGKEGTVLRAEFSLKGQVFMCIDSNIKHEFTFTPAISLYVTCDTEEEIDEVFGKLSQGGEVLMPLAAYPFSEKFGWVADKYGVSWQVTLAKN
;
A
#
# COMPACT_ATOMS: atom_id res chain seq x y z
N MET A 1 14.20 11.46 -5.53
CA MET A 1 15.18 10.65 -6.31
C MET A 1 15.17 9.26 -5.70
N GLY A 2 14.65 8.25 -6.42
CA GLY A 2 14.51 6.89 -5.90
C GLY A 2 15.84 6.34 -5.38
N ASN A 3 15.81 5.75 -4.20
CA ASN A 3 16.99 5.24 -3.50
C ASN A 3 17.69 4.20 -4.39
N SER A 4 18.87 4.54 -4.94
CA SER A 4 19.55 3.81 -6.02
C SER A 4 20.14 2.44 -5.61
N ASN A 5 19.71 1.89 -4.47
CA ASN A 5 20.27 0.68 -3.87
C ASN A 5 19.26 -0.47 -3.68
N GLN A 6 17.97 -0.24 -3.93
CA GLN A 6 16.95 -1.29 -3.79
C GLN A 6 16.97 -2.22 -5.01
N LYS A 7 17.48 -3.45 -4.84
CA LYS A 7 17.58 -4.46 -5.92
C LYS A 7 16.38 -5.42 -6.00
N ILE A 8 15.59 -5.50 -4.93
CA ILE A 8 14.39 -6.33 -4.83
C ILE A 8 13.25 -5.40 -4.40
N THR A 9 12.17 -5.37 -5.17
CA THR A 9 11.07 -4.42 -4.96
C THR A 9 9.75 -5.16 -4.89
N THR A 10 8.94 -4.82 -3.89
CA THR A 10 7.55 -5.28 -3.80
C THR A 10 6.76 -4.71 -4.97
N PHE A 11 6.06 -5.59 -5.68
CA PHE A 11 5.28 -5.25 -6.86
C PHE A 11 3.82 -5.60 -6.61
N LEU A 12 2.96 -4.59 -6.67
CA LEU A 12 1.52 -4.71 -6.44
C LEU A 12 0.79 -4.75 -7.78
N MET A 13 0.10 -5.85 -8.06
CA MET A 13 -0.73 -5.98 -9.26
C MET A 13 -2.19 -5.72 -8.92
N PHE A 14 -2.72 -4.61 -9.40
CA PHE A 14 -4.13 -4.24 -9.26
C PHE A 14 -4.91 -4.55 -10.52
N ASP A 15 -6.22 -4.30 -10.47
CA ASP A 15 -7.17 -4.53 -11.55
C ASP A 15 -7.99 -3.27 -11.83
N GLY A 16 -7.29 -2.19 -12.19
CA GLY A 16 -7.88 -0.90 -12.54
C GLY A 16 -7.91 0.14 -11.42
N GLN A 17 -7.22 -0.10 -10.30
CA GLN A 17 -7.21 0.75 -9.10
C GLN A 17 -5.82 1.21 -8.66
N ALA A 18 -4.76 0.91 -9.43
CA ALA A 18 -3.39 1.20 -9.04
C ALA A 18 -3.14 2.69 -8.76
N GLU A 19 -3.66 3.59 -9.61
CA GLU A 19 -3.47 5.03 -9.42
C GLU A 19 -4.20 5.56 -8.17
N GLU A 20 -5.43 5.09 -7.91
CA GLU A 20 -6.18 5.46 -6.69
C GLU A 20 -5.46 4.94 -5.44
N ALA A 21 -4.96 3.70 -5.51
CA ALA A 21 -4.21 3.06 -4.43
C ALA A 21 -2.92 3.81 -4.10
N MET A 22 -2.10 4.15 -5.12
CA MET A 22 -0.89 4.94 -4.90
C MET A 22 -1.17 6.28 -4.24
N ASN A 23 -2.13 7.05 -4.77
CA ASN A 23 -2.47 8.36 -4.20
C ASN A 23 -2.92 8.23 -2.73
N PHE A 24 -3.74 7.22 -2.44
CA PHE A 24 -4.14 6.92 -1.07
C PHE A 24 -2.93 6.59 -0.20
N TYR A 25 -2.06 5.66 -0.61
CA TYR A 25 -0.89 5.26 0.20
C TYR A 25 0.06 6.42 0.45
N THR A 26 0.35 7.24 -0.57
CA THR A 26 1.21 8.42 -0.39
C THR A 26 0.59 9.51 0.48
N SER A 27 -0.73 9.46 0.71
CA SER A 27 -1.42 10.37 1.64
C SER A 27 -1.44 9.87 3.09
N LEU A 28 -1.04 8.62 3.34
CA LEU A 28 -1.00 8.03 4.68
C LEU A 28 0.23 8.45 5.48
N PHE A 29 1.33 8.75 4.78
CA PHE A 29 2.63 8.96 5.42
C PHE A 29 3.33 10.18 4.84
N GLU A 30 3.99 10.95 5.70
CA GLU A 30 4.99 11.93 5.27
C GLU A 30 6.15 11.23 4.55
N GLU A 31 6.96 12.01 3.82
CA GLU A 31 8.11 11.50 3.03
C GLU A 31 7.73 10.40 2.03
N SER A 32 6.55 10.58 1.42
CA SER A 32 5.99 9.70 0.40
C SER A 32 5.72 10.46 -0.88
N GLU A 33 6.01 9.85 -2.03
CA GLU A 33 5.81 10.48 -3.33
C GLU A 33 5.47 9.45 -4.42
N ILE A 34 4.68 9.86 -5.40
CA ILE A 34 4.59 9.13 -6.68
C ILE A 34 5.85 9.50 -7.48
N ILE A 35 6.71 8.51 -7.73
CA ILE A 35 7.99 8.71 -8.41
C ILE A 35 7.79 8.77 -9.92
N SER A 36 7.01 7.83 -10.47
CA SER A 36 6.71 7.80 -11.90
C SER A 36 5.42 7.06 -12.18
N ILE A 37 4.74 7.46 -13.25
CA ILE A 37 3.52 6.81 -13.72
C ILE A 37 3.49 6.79 -15.25
N MET A 38 3.40 5.58 -15.81
CA MET A 38 3.17 5.32 -17.22
C MET A 38 1.77 4.73 -17.35
N ARG A 39 0.93 5.36 -18.18
CA ARG A 39 -0.45 4.94 -18.42
C ARG A 39 -0.58 4.30 -19.80
N TYR A 40 -1.57 3.42 -19.94
CA TYR A 40 -1.97 2.93 -21.25
C TYR A 40 -2.52 4.08 -22.10
N GLY A 41 -2.06 4.17 -23.35
CA GLY A 41 -2.61 5.06 -24.37
C GLY A 41 -3.75 4.41 -25.16
N ALA A 42 -4.36 5.17 -26.06
CA ALA A 42 -5.39 4.67 -26.97
C ALA A 42 -4.91 3.45 -27.79
N ASN A 43 -5.80 2.48 -27.99
CA ASN A 43 -5.57 1.25 -28.76
C ASN A 43 -4.45 0.32 -28.24
N GLN A 44 -4.11 0.40 -26.95
CA GLN A 44 -3.22 -0.56 -26.30
C GLN A 44 -4.01 -1.71 -25.65
N ALA A 45 -3.28 -2.69 -25.10
CA ALA A 45 -3.90 -3.89 -24.53
C ALA A 45 -4.69 -3.63 -23.23
N GLY A 46 -4.29 -2.61 -22.46
CA GLY A 46 -5.00 -2.15 -21.27
C GLY A 46 -6.00 -1.04 -21.58
N LYS A 47 -6.89 -0.77 -20.63
CA LYS A 47 -7.86 0.33 -20.73
C LYS A 47 -7.10 1.66 -20.75
N GLU A 48 -7.43 2.52 -21.70
CA GLU A 48 -6.80 3.85 -21.80
C GLU A 48 -6.91 4.61 -20.46
N GLY A 49 -5.78 5.19 -20.04
CA GLY A 49 -5.66 5.91 -18.77
C GLY A 49 -5.34 5.05 -17.55
N THR A 50 -5.45 3.72 -17.59
CA THR A 50 -5.03 2.86 -16.45
C THR A 50 -3.51 2.73 -16.39
N VAL A 51 -2.99 2.31 -15.22
CA VAL A 51 -1.55 2.24 -14.97
C VAL A 51 -0.94 1.07 -15.73
N LEU A 52 -0.12 1.37 -16.75
CA LEU A 52 0.72 0.37 -17.42
C LEU A 52 1.88 -0.03 -16.50
N ARG A 53 2.50 0.94 -15.82
CA ARG A 53 3.53 0.76 -14.80
C ARG A 53 3.72 2.03 -14.01
N ALA A 54 3.88 1.92 -12.70
CA ALA A 54 4.21 3.05 -11.84
C ALA A 54 5.16 2.65 -10.71
N GLU A 55 5.81 3.67 -10.16
CA GLU A 55 6.69 3.59 -8.99
C GLU A 55 6.27 4.68 -8.02
N PHE A 56 6.19 4.33 -6.73
CA PHE A 56 5.92 5.26 -5.63
C PHE A 56 6.78 4.90 -4.43
N SER A 57 7.05 5.86 -3.56
CA SER A 57 7.72 5.62 -2.29
C SER A 57 6.81 5.93 -1.11
N LEU A 58 6.97 5.13 -0.06
CA LEU A 58 6.41 5.40 1.26
C LEU A 58 7.57 5.43 2.26
N LYS A 59 7.76 6.55 2.97
CA LYS A 59 8.88 6.72 3.94
C LYS A 59 10.23 6.24 3.37
N GLY A 60 10.51 6.58 2.10
CA GLY A 60 11.74 6.22 1.40
C GLY A 60 11.85 4.77 0.85
N GLN A 61 10.89 3.87 1.13
CA GLN A 61 10.84 2.54 0.53
C GLN A 61 10.07 2.58 -0.80
N VAL A 62 10.68 2.06 -1.87
CA VAL A 62 10.08 2.08 -3.22
C VAL A 62 9.21 0.85 -3.45
N PHE A 63 8.05 1.06 -4.05
CA PHE A 63 7.11 0.06 -4.50
C PHE A 63 6.84 0.23 -5.99
N MET A 64 6.51 -0.88 -6.65
CA MET A 64 6.06 -0.88 -8.04
C MET A 64 4.60 -1.31 -8.11
N CYS A 65 3.86 -0.81 -9.09
CA CYS A 65 2.53 -1.35 -9.37
C CYS A 65 2.11 -1.25 -10.84
N ILE A 66 1.07 -2.01 -11.18
CA ILE A 66 0.37 -1.99 -12.47
C ILE A 66 -1.12 -2.14 -12.25
N ASP A 67 -1.90 -1.78 -13.27
CA ASP A 67 -3.22 -2.33 -13.52
C ASP A 67 -3.10 -3.44 -14.56
N SER A 68 -3.36 -4.68 -14.15
CA SER A 68 -3.45 -5.81 -15.06
C SER A 68 -4.68 -5.66 -15.94
N ASN A 69 -4.50 -5.83 -17.25
CA ASN A 69 -5.60 -5.94 -18.20
C ASN A 69 -6.16 -7.37 -18.30
N ILE A 70 -5.61 -8.32 -17.53
CA ILE A 70 -6.03 -9.72 -17.45
C ILE A 70 -6.59 -9.96 -16.05
N LYS A 71 -7.81 -10.51 -15.98
CA LYS A 71 -8.41 -10.95 -14.72
C LYS A 71 -7.78 -12.26 -14.26
N HIS A 72 -7.53 -12.38 -12.97
CA HIS A 72 -7.02 -13.58 -12.33
C HIS A 72 -7.96 -14.02 -11.20
N GLU A 73 -7.96 -15.32 -10.89
CA GLU A 73 -8.74 -15.86 -9.77
C GLU A 73 -8.08 -15.59 -8.40
N PHE A 74 -6.80 -15.20 -8.39
CA PHE A 74 -6.10 -14.82 -7.16
C PHE A 74 -6.21 -13.32 -6.90
N THR A 75 -6.09 -12.97 -5.61
CA THR A 75 -6.05 -11.58 -5.15
C THR A 75 -4.98 -11.44 -4.06
N PHE A 76 -4.80 -10.23 -3.53
CA PHE A 76 -3.98 -10.00 -2.35
C PHE A 76 -4.47 -10.86 -1.18
N THR A 77 -3.53 -11.34 -0.37
CA THR A 77 -3.86 -12.14 0.81
C THR A 77 -2.99 -11.70 1.97
N PRO A 78 -3.39 -12.00 3.22
CA PRO A 78 -2.57 -11.72 4.39
C PRO A 78 -1.18 -12.38 4.39
N ALA A 79 -0.92 -13.35 3.49
CA ALA A 79 0.36 -14.05 3.41
C ALA A 79 1.54 -13.15 2.97
N ILE A 80 1.26 -12.08 2.21
CA ILE A 80 2.23 -11.01 1.92
C ILE A 80 1.60 -9.70 2.39
N SER A 81 2.20 -9.09 3.41
CA SER A 81 1.71 -7.85 4.02
C SER A 81 2.80 -6.80 4.12
N LEU A 82 2.37 -5.54 4.17
CA LEU A 82 3.23 -4.40 4.48
C LEU A 82 3.20 -4.16 5.99
N TYR A 83 4.37 -4.12 6.61
CA TYR A 83 4.51 -3.91 8.05
C TYR A 83 5.06 -2.52 8.30
N VAL A 84 4.31 -1.71 9.05
CA VAL A 84 4.63 -0.31 9.32
C VAL A 84 4.81 -0.12 10.82
N THR A 85 5.97 0.40 11.21
CA THR A 85 6.21 0.89 12.56
C THR A 85 5.93 2.38 12.58
N CYS A 86 4.88 2.79 13.28
CA CYS A 86 4.53 4.18 13.52
C CYS A 86 5.36 4.74 14.69
N ASP A 87 5.58 6.05 14.66
CA ASP A 87 6.40 6.78 15.63
C ASP A 87 5.58 7.31 16.81
N THR A 88 4.27 7.59 16.60
CA THR A 88 3.39 8.13 17.64
C THR A 88 2.02 7.44 17.68
N GLU A 89 1.29 7.66 18.79
CA GLU A 89 -0.06 7.16 18.97
C GLU A 89 -1.05 7.79 17.96
N GLU A 90 -0.84 9.07 17.64
CA GLU A 90 -1.65 9.78 16.64
C GLU A 90 -1.42 9.22 15.23
N GLU A 91 -0.17 8.95 14.84
CA GLU A 91 0.15 8.40 13.51
C GLU A 91 -0.50 7.02 13.34
N ILE A 92 -0.40 6.12 14.33
CA ILE A 92 -0.99 4.79 14.21
C ILE A 92 -2.52 4.83 14.17
N ASP A 93 -3.16 5.68 14.99
CA ASP A 93 -4.62 5.81 15.00
C ASP A 93 -5.13 6.38 13.67
N GLU A 94 -4.44 7.37 13.08
CA GLU A 94 -4.78 7.95 11.78
C GLU A 94 -4.59 6.94 10.64
N VAL A 95 -3.43 6.28 10.58
CA VAL A 95 -3.09 5.31 9.53
C VAL A 95 -4.04 4.12 9.58
N PHE A 96 -4.25 3.53 10.75
CA PHE A 96 -5.20 2.42 10.93
C PHE A 96 -6.63 2.85 10.57
N GLY A 97 -7.04 4.05 11.03
CA GLY A 97 -8.36 4.60 10.75
C GLY A 97 -8.62 4.84 9.27
N LYS A 98 -7.62 5.28 8.50
CA LYS A 98 -7.73 5.43 7.03
C LYS A 98 -7.70 4.09 6.31
N LEU A 99 -6.79 3.18 6.67
CA LEU A 99 -6.66 1.86 6.04
C LEU A 99 -7.94 1.01 6.22
N SER A 100 -8.59 1.11 7.38
CA SER A 100 -9.81 0.36 7.69
C SER A 100 -11.07 0.87 6.98
N GLN A 101 -11.05 2.09 6.43
CA GLN A 101 -12.20 2.64 5.71
C GLN A 101 -12.45 1.92 4.39
N GLY A 102 -13.55 1.15 4.34
CA GLY A 102 -13.90 0.33 3.17
C GLY A 102 -13.04 -0.92 3.00
N GLY A 103 -12.17 -1.21 3.96
CA GLY A 103 -11.39 -2.45 4.04
C GLY A 103 -12.00 -3.46 5.01
N GLU A 104 -11.22 -4.49 5.32
CA GLU A 104 -11.53 -5.53 6.29
C GLU A 104 -10.54 -5.47 7.46
N VAL A 105 -11.06 -5.27 8.68
CA VAL A 105 -10.26 -5.34 9.90
C VAL A 105 -10.06 -6.81 10.29
N LEU A 106 -8.85 -7.31 10.09
CA LEU A 106 -8.45 -8.70 10.42
C LEU A 106 -8.10 -8.82 11.91
N MET A 107 -7.41 -7.80 12.45
CA MET A 107 -7.16 -7.63 13.88
C MET A 107 -7.41 -6.18 14.27
N PRO A 108 -8.37 -5.89 15.17
CA PRO A 108 -8.61 -4.54 15.67
C PRO A 108 -7.37 -3.93 16.30
N LEU A 109 -7.24 -2.60 16.20
CA LEU A 109 -6.16 -1.87 16.84
C LEU A 109 -6.30 -1.99 18.37
N ALA A 110 -5.32 -2.61 19.02
CA ALA A 110 -5.31 -2.82 20.46
C ALA A 110 -3.87 -2.99 20.99
N ALA A 111 -3.70 -2.97 22.30
CA ALA A 111 -2.43 -3.29 22.93
C ALA A 111 -2.15 -4.80 22.93
N TYR A 112 -0.90 -5.19 22.66
CA TYR A 112 -0.47 -6.59 22.65
C TYR A 112 0.80 -6.80 23.49
N PRO A 113 1.14 -8.04 23.87
CA PRO A 113 2.37 -8.29 24.64
C PRO A 113 3.65 -7.74 23.98
N PHE A 114 3.69 -7.67 22.65
CA PHE A 114 4.85 -7.25 21.86
C PHE A 114 4.81 -5.79 21.37
N SER A 115 3.73 -5.04 21.60
CA SER A 115 3.54 -3.69 21.03
C SER A 115 2.58 -2.85 21.89
N GLU A 116 2.78 -1.53 21.97
CA GLU A 116 1.86 -0.62 22.65
C GLU A 116 0.49 -0.59 21.97
N LYS A 117 0.49 -0.56 20.63
CA LYS A 117 -0.69 -0.72 19.78
C LYS A 117 -0.32 -1.47 18.51
N PHE A 118 -1.09 -2.50 18.17
CA PHE A 118 -0.95 -3.24 16.93
C PHE A 118 -2.32 -3.48 16.30
N GLY A 119 -2.38 -3.45 14.97
CA GLY A 119 -3.57 -3.73 14.20
C GLY A 119 -3.24 -4.35 12.84
N TRP A 120 -4.19 -5.07 12.27
CA TRP A 120 -4.05 -5.72 10.97
C TRP A 120 -5.30 -5.49 10.12
N VAL A 121 -5.13 -4.90 8.95
CA VAL A 121 -6.20 -4.54 8.01
C VAL A 121 -5.86 -5.03 6.61
N ALA A 122 -6.83 -5.58 5.89
CA ALA A 122 -6.81 -5.56 4.43
C ALA A 122 -7.54 -4.29 3.97
N ASP A 123 -6.86 -3.39 3.25
CA ASP A 123 -7.46 -2.10 2.87
C ASP A 123 -8.57 -2.26 1.81
N LYS A 124 -9.18 -1.15 1.39
CA LYS A 124 -10.23 -1.17 0.36
C LYS A 124 -9.79 -1.70 -1.02
N TYR A 125 -8.50 -1.87 -1.25
CA TYR A 125 -7.91 -2.48 -2.45
C TYR A 125 -7.47 -3.94 -2.20
N GLY A 126 -7.64 -4.44 -0.99
CA GLY A 126 -7.27 -5.79 -0.54
C GLY A 126 -5.82 -5.94 -0.09
N VAL A 127 -4.99 -4.89 -0.14
CA VAL A 127 -3.59 -5.00 0.29
C VAL A 127 -3.54 -5.15 1.80
N SER A 128 -2.73 -6.11 2.28
CA SER A 128 -2.62 -6.46 3.68
C SER A 128 -1.60 -5.55 4.40
N TRP A 129 -2.03 -4.90 5.47
CA TRP A 129 -1.25 -3.96 6.28
C TRP A 129 -1.25 -4.37 7.75
N GLN A 130 -0.06 -4.47 8.32
CA GLN A 130 0.17 -4.58 9.76
C GLN A 130 0.77 -3.26 10.24
N VAL A 131 0.12 -2.61 11.19
CA VAL A 131 0.58 -1.34 11.78
C VAL A 131 0.91 -1.57 13.24
N THR A 132 2.04 -1.04 13.70
CA THR A 132 2.55 -1.23 15.05
C THR A 132 3.08 0.06 15.64
N LEU A 133 2.90 0.23 16.94
CA LEU A 133 3.61 1.21 17.75
C LEU A 133 4.49 0.41 18.72
N ALA A 134 5.81 0.56 18.60
CA ALA A 134 6.76 -0.21 19.41
C ALA A 134 6.62 0.15 20.89
N LYS A 135 6.95 -0.81 21.77
CA LYS A 135 7.11 -0.53 23.20
C LYS A 135 8.42 0.22 23.43
N ASN A 136 8.33 1.34 24.13
CA ASN A 136 9.50 2.03 24.67
C ASN A 136 10.17 1.24 25.80
#